data_AF-A0A353VAE8-F1
#
_entry.id   AF-A0A353VAE8-F1
#
_cell.length_a   1.000
_cell.length_b   1.000
_cell.length_c   1.000
_cell.angle_alpha   90.00
_cell.angle_beta   90.00
_cell.angle_gamma   90.00
#
_symmetry.space_group_name_H-M   'P 1'
#
loop_
_entity.id
_entity.type
_entity.pdbx_description
1 polymer ?
#
loop_
_entity_poly.entity_id
_entity_poly.type
_entity_poly.pdbx_seq_one_letter_code
_entity_poly.pdbx_strand_id
1 'polypeptide(L)' 'MKFLIDMPVTPDAGPHLRAAGHDAIHAVDLGLARSSDNEVLAVARREERVVITADLDYPSAET' A
#
# COMPACT_ATOMS: atom_id res chain seq x y z
N MET A 1 -4.30 -3.79 12.77
CA MET A 1 -3.19 -4.30 11.94
C MET A 1 -2.33 -3.12 11.49
N LYS A 2 -1.09 -3.36 11.06
CA LYS A 2 -0.25 -2.35 10.41
C LYS A 2 -0.21 -2.60 8.91
N PHE A 3 -0.51 -1.60 8.11
CA PHE A 3 -0.53 -1.69 6.66
C PHE A 3 0.50 -0.74 6.04
N LEU A 4 1.19 -1.23 5.03
CA LEU A 4 1.91 -0.43 4.05
C LEU A 4 1.13 -0.51 2.74
N ILE A 5 0.55 0.60 2.32
CA ILE A 5 -0.22 0.68 1.09
C ILE A 5 0.75 1.01 -0.03
N ASP A 6 0.84 0.11 -0.99
CA ASP A 6 1.75 0.18 -2.13
C ASP A 6 1.25 1.18 -3.18
N MET A 7 2.15 1.58 -4.09
CA MET A 7 1.92 2.62 -5.09
C MET A 7 0.72 2.40 -6.03
N PRO A 8 0.36 1.17 -6.44
CA PRO A 8 -0.80 0.95 -7.30
C PRO A 8 -2.15 1.23 -6.62
N VAL A 9 -2.17 1.31 -5.28
CA VAL A 9 -3.40 1.52 -4.51
C VAL A 9 -3.60 3.02 -4.29
N THR A 10 -4.84 3.49 -4.31
CA THR A 10 -5.12 4.91 -4.02
C THR A 10 -4.68 5.30 -2.60
N PRO A 11 -4.06 6.49 -2.40
CA PRO A 11 -3.77 7.04 -1.07
C PRO A 11 -5.00 7.13 -0.16
N ASP A 12 -6.20 7.25 -0.73
CA ASP A 12 -7.47 7.30 0.01
C ASP A 12 -7.78 6.01 0.77
N ALA A 13 -7.13 4.89 0.45
CA ALA A 13 -7.24 3.67 1.25
C ALA A 13 -6.71 3.87 2.69
N GLY A 14 -5.72 4.75 2.89
CA GLY A 14 -5.13 5.04 4.19
C GLY A 14 -6.14 5.57 5.20
N PRO A 15 -6.82 6.70 4.93
CA PRO A 15 -7.89 7.23 5.78
C PRO A 15 -8.97 6.19 6.13
N HIS A 16 -9.43 5.38 5.18
CA HIS A 16 -10.46 4.36 5.44
C HIS A 16 -9.97 3.27 6.40
N LEU A 17 -8.75 2.75 6.21
CA LEU A 17 -8.16 1.75 7.10
C LEU A 17 -7.91 2.32 8.50
N ARG A 18 -7.49 3.59 8.59
CA ARG A 18 -7.32 4.28 9.89
C ARG A 18 -8.66 4.47 10.60
N ALA A 19 -9.71 4.86 9.88
CA ALA A 19 -11.06 4.96 10.45
C ALA A 19 -11.59 3.61 10.97
N ALA A 20 -11.16 2.49 10.38
CA ALA A 20 -11.46 1.14 10.86
C ALA A 20 -10.57 0.68 12.05
N GLY A 21 -9.71 1.55 12.59
CA GLY A 21 -8.86 1.24 13.73
C GLY A 21 -7.55 0.51 13.37
N HIS A 22 -7.05 0.69 12.15
CA HIS A 22 -5.76 0.14 11.72
C HIS A 22 -4.68 1.22 11.63
N ASP A 23 -3.42 0.83 11.85
CA ASP A 23 -2.27 1.65 11.46
C ASP A 23 -2.08 1.42 9.97
N ALA A 24 -2.19 2.46 9.17
CA ALA A 24 -1.99 2.39 7.73
C ALA A 24 -1.17 3.59 7.28
N ILE A 25 -0.27 3.38 6.33
CA ILE A 25 0.52 4.45 5.70
C ILE A 25 0.74 4.11 4.22
N HIS A 26 0.70 5.14 3.37
CA HIS A 26 0.98 4.96 1.95
C HIS A 26 2.49 5.05 1.68
N ALA A 27 2.98 4.30 0.70
CA ALA A 27 4.40 4.30 0.31
C ALA A 27 4.92 5.72 -0.03
N VAL A 28 4.10 6.55 -0.68
CA VAL A 28 4.36 7.99 -0.91
C VAL A 28 4.67 8.74 0.39
N ASP A 29 3.89 8.52 1.46
CA ASP A 29 4.06 9.24 2.73
C ASP A 29 5.36 8.86 3.45
N LEU A 30 5.94 7.71 3.09
CA LEU A 30 7.25 7.24 3.55
C LEU A 30 8.41 7.63 2.62
N GLY A 31 8.14 8.37 1.54
CA GLY A 31 9.14 8.70 0.54
C GLY A 31 9.56 7.53 -0.37
N LEU A 32 8.76 6.46 -0.40
CA LEU A 32 9.04 5.24 -1.18
C LEU A 32 8.44 5.26 -2.58
N ALA A 33 7.99 6.42 -3.07
CA ALA A 33 7.29 6.55 -4.35
C ALA A 33 8.10 6.08 -5.58
N ARG A 34 9.43 6.01 -5.45
CA ARG A 34 10.35 5.53 -6.50
C ARG A 34 11.19 4.34 -6.05
N SER A 35 10.85 3.76 -4.91
CA SER A 35 11.51 2.58 -4.40
C SER A 35 11.14 1.36 -5.23
N SER A 36 12.08 0.42 -5.32
CA SER A 36 11.82 -0.91 -5.85
C SER A 36 10.94 -1.73 -4.91
N ASP A 37 10.28 -2.76 -5.45
CA ASP A 37 9.46 -3.69 -4.68
C ASP A 37 10.24 -4.31 -3.51
N ASN A 38 11.52 -4.63 -3.72
CA ASN A 38 12.39 -5.17 -2.67
C ASN A 38 12.59 -4.20 -1.52
N GLU A 39 12.71 -2.90 -1.80
CA GLU A 39 12.85 -1.86 -0.76
C GLU A 39 11.53 -1.67 -0.01
N VAL A 40 10.39 -1.66 -0.71
CA VAL A 40 9.06 -1.60 -0.10
C VAL A 40 8.82 -2.81 0.81
N LEU A 41 9.14 -4.01 0.34
CA LEU A 41 9.04 -5.25 1.11
C LEU A 41 9.99 -5.28 2.31
N ALA A 42 11.21 -4.73 2.17
CA ALA A 42 12.15 -4.62 3.28
C ALA A 42 11.62 -3.69 4.39
N VAL A 43 11.02 -2.56 4.02
CA VAL A 43 10.35 -1.64 4.96
C VAL A 43 9.17 -2.35 5.65
N ALA A 44 8.31 -3.01 4.87
CA ALA A 44 7.16 -3.72 5.41
C ALA A 44 7.59 -4.82 6.40
N ARG A 45 8.62 -5.60 6.06
CA ARG A 45 9.19 -6.63 6.95
C ARG A 45 9.77 -6.04 8.23
N ARG A 46 10.56 -4.97 8.12
CA ARG A 46 11.20 -4.32 9.28
C ARG A 46 10.16 -3.74 10.24
N GLU A 47 9.05 -3.22 9.72
CA GLU A 47 8.01 -2.55 10.51
C GLU A 47 6.82 -3.45 10.85
N GLU A 48 6.89 -4.74 10.49
CA GLU A 48 5.83 -5.75 10.67
C GLU A 48 4.49 -5.30 10.06
N ARG A 49 4.57 -4.75 8.84
CA ARG A 49 3.40 -4.29 8.08
C ARG A 49 2.97 -5.34 7.06
N VAL A 50 1.66 -5.49 6.91
CA VAL A 50 1.05 -6.18 5.78
C VAL A 50 1.05 -5.23 4.58
N VAL A 51 1.55 -5.69 3.44
CA VAL A 51 1.51 -4.91 2.20
C VAL A 51 0.14 -5.06 1.55
N ILE A 52 -0.48 -3.95 1.19
CA ILE A 52 -1.67 -3.91 0.33
C ILE A 52 -1.20 -3.41 -1.03
N THR A 53 -1.39 -4.22 -2.07
CA THR A 53 -1.06 -3.87 -3.46
C THR A 53 -2.29 -4.14 -4.34
N ALA A 54 -2.29 -3.58 -5.54
CA ALA A 54 -3.37 -3.74 -6.51
C ALA A 54 -2.80 -4.11 -7.86
N ASP A 55 -3.51 -5.00 -8.54
CA ASP A 55 -3.29 -5.28 -9.95
C ASP A 55 -4.08 -4.26 -10.78
N LEU A 56 -3.37 -3.48 -11.61
CA LEU A 56 -3.95 -2.40 -12.43
C LEU A 56 -4.17 -2.81 -13.88
N ASP A 57 -3.62 -3.94 -14.33
CA ASP A 57 -3.77 -4.40 -15.71
C ASP A 57 -4.91 -5.41 -15.88
N TYR A 58 -5.74 -5.57 -14.84
CA TYR A 58 -6.96 -6.36 -14.90
C TYR A 58 -7.97 -5.72 -15.90
N PRO A 59 -8.33 -6.42 -16.99
CA PRO A 59 -9.23 -5.87 -18.00
C PRO A 59 -10.63 -5.66 -17.41
N SER A 60 -11.25 -4.51 -17.70
CA SER A 60 -12.69 -4.34 -17.47
C SER A 60 -13.43 -5.34 -18.34
N ALA A 61 -14.37 -6.10 -17.76
CA ALA A 61 -15.23 -7.00 -18.52
C ALA A 61 -15.80 -6.25 -19.73
N GLU A 62 -15.44 -6.69 -20.94
CA GLU A 62 -15.93 -6.12 -22.19
C GLU A 62 -17.46 -6.06 -22.11
N THR A 63 -18.01 -4.86 -22.28
CA THR A 63 -19.46 -4.65 -22.45
C THR A 63 -19.78 -4.60 -23.92
#